data_AF-A0AAE3B6N5-F1
#
_entry.id   AF-A0AAE3B6N5-F1
#
_cell.length_a   1.000
_cell.length_b   1.000
_cell.length_c   1.000
_cell.angle_alpha   90.00
_cell.angle_beta   90.00
_cell.angle_gamma   90.00
#
_symmetry.space_group_name_H-M   'P 1'
#
loop_
_entity.id
_entity.type
_entity.pdbx_description
1 polymer ?
#
loop_
_entity_poly.entity_id
_entity_poly.type
_entity_poly.pdbx_seq_one_letter_code
_entity_poly.pdbx_strand_id
1 'polypeptide(L)'
;MSVTAYKRTISHTEAPRQIERRILAQVTSELESQYQAFDSAERRLDRLQILADGLRHTLVKNQMVWSTFKMDLTEAENGLTPELKATLISIALWVESHTQGVLAGGKLVRPLIDINRSIIDGLSGRSFETAAE
;
A
#
# COMPACT_ATOMS: atom_id res chain seq x y z
N MET A 1 -6.52 -39.59 -0.60
CA MET A 1 -6.94 -38.17 -0.50
C MET A 1 -5.74 -37.30 -0.87
N SER A 2 -5.84 -36.55 -1.97
CA SER A 2 -4.70 -36.08 -2.76
C SER A 2 -4.25 -34.66 -2.36
N VAL A 3 -2.96 -34.53 -2.01
CA VAL A 3 -2.24 -33.25 -1.73
C VAL A 3 -1.89 -32.51 -3.04
N THR A 4 -2.35 -33.00 -4.19
CA THR A 4 -1.87 -32.55 -5.51
C THR A 4 -2.66 -31.38 -6.11
N ALA A 5 -3.76 -30.95 -5.49
CA ALA A 5 -4.52 -29.78 -5.95
C ALA A 5 -3.97 -28.44 -5.42
N TYR A 6 -3.17 -28.45 -4.34
CA TYR A 6 -2.69 -27.20 -3.71
C TYR A 6 -1.46 -26.59 -4.39
N LYS A 7 -0.74 -27.34 -5.24
CA LYS A 7 0.54 -26.90 -5.80
C LYS A 7 0.47 -26.23 -7.18
N ARG A 8 -0.69 -26.21 -7.85
CA ARG A 8 -0.79 -25.75 -9.25
C ARG A 8 -1.18 -24.28 -9.42
N THR A 9 -1.69 -23.63 -8.38
CA THR A 9 -2.07 -22.20 -8.41
C THR A 9 -0.92 -21.27 -7.99
N ILE A 10 0.16 -21.81 -7.43
CA ILE A 10 1.28 -21.05 -6.87
C ILE A 10 2.12 -20.38 -7.98
N SER A 11 2.37 -21.07 -9.11
CA SER A 11 3.26 -20.55 -10.15
C SER A 11 2.71 -19.36 -10.94
N HIS A 12 1.38 -19.24 -11.05
CA HIS A 12 0.74 -18.11 -11.74
C HIS A 12 0.50 -16.90 -10.84
N THR A 13 0.48 -17.06 -9.52
CA THR A 13 0.21 -15.99 -8.56
C THR A 13 1.48 -15.37 -7.99
N GLU A 14 2.58 -16.12 -7.94
CA GLU A 14 3.85 -15.63 -7.41
C GLU A 14 4.46 -14.52 -8.28
N ALA A 15 4.38 -14.63 -9.61
CA ALA A 15 4.88 -13.60 -10.52
C ALA A 15 4.08 -12.27 -10.42
N PRO A 16 2.73 -12.26 -10.43
CA PRO A 16 1.94 -11.06 -10.14
C PRO A 16 2.25 -10.44 -8.77
N ARG A 17 2.29 -11.25 -7.70
CA ARG A 17 2.55 -10.74 -6.33
C ARG A 17 3.95 -10.15 -6.19
N GLN A 18 4.95 -10.70 -6.88
CA GLN A 18 6.30 -10.12 -6.91
C GLN A 18 6.31 -8.76 -7.63
N ILE A 19 5.53 -8.59 -8.69
CA ILE A 19 5.40 -7.30 -9.40
C ILE A 19 4.71 -6.27 -8.51
N GLU A 20 3.57 -6.62 -7.91
CA GLU A 20 2.83 -5.76 -6.97
C GLU A 20 3.74 -5.28 -5.83
N ARG A 21 4.47 -6.22 -5.21
CA ARG A 21 5.43 -5.93 -4.15
C ARG A 21 6.50 -4.96 -4.63
N ARG A 22 7.10 -5.19 -5.80
CA ARG A 22 8.18 -4.35 -6.34
C ARG A 22 7.69 -2.92 -6.58
N ILE A 23 6.49 -2.77 -7.14
CA ILE A 23 5.87 -1.46 -7.40
C ILE A 23 5.60 -0.74 -6.07
N LEU A 24 4.98 -1.43 -5.09
CA LEU A 24 4.69 -0.84 -3.78
C LEU A 24 5.98 -0.49 -3.03
N ALA A 25 7.01 -1.34 -3.08
CA ALA A 25 8.29 -1.07 -2.46
C ALA A 25 9.01 0.14 -3.08
N GLN A 26 8.95 0.28 -4.40
CA GLN A 26 9.54 1.43 -5.10
C GLN A 26 8.90 2.74 -4.64
N VAL A 27 7.57 2.84 -4.66
CA VAL A 27 6.89 4.08 -4.25
C VAL A 27 7.08 4.36 -2.76
N THR A 28 7.15 3.32 -1.92
CA THR A 28 7.40 3.45 -0.49
C THR A 28 8.79 4.00 -0.21
N SER A 29 9.82 3.52 -0.92
CA SER A 29 11.17 4.06 -0.81
C SER A 29 11.24 5.53 -1.26
N GLU A 30 10.50 5.92 -2.30
CA GLU A 30 10.41 7.33 -2.72
C GLU A 30 9.76 8.19 -1.62
N LEU A 31 8.69 7.71 -0.97
CA LEU A 31 8.06 8.41 0.16
C LEU A 31 9.01 8.54 1.35
N GLU A 32 9.73 7.47 1.71
CA GLU A 32 10.70 7.44 2.81
C GLU A 32 11.82 8.47 2.62
N SER A 33 12.24 8.73 1.39
CA SER A 33 13.28 9.73 1.09
C SER A 33 12.82 11.19 1.28
N GLN A 34 11.51 11.44 1.30
CA GLN A 34 10.94 12.81 1.25
C GLN A 34 10.06 13.14 2.46
N TYR A 35 9.55 12.15 3.20
CA TYR A 35 8.53 12.39 4.22
C TYR A 35 9.01 13.23 5.41
N GLN A 36 10.29 13.11 5.80
CA GLN A 36 10.79 13.70 7.05
C GLN A 36 10.57 15.22 7.08
N ALA A 37 10.96 15.92 6.01
CA ALA A 37 10.81 17.37 5.92
C ALA A 37 9.32 17.79 5.97
N PHE A 38 8.43 17.00 5.35
CA PHE A 38 7.00 17.28 5.35
C PHE A 38 6.37 17.03 6.73
N ASP A 39 6.68 15.91 7.37
CA ASP A 39 6.10 15.52 8.65
C ASP A 39 6.62 16.38 9.81
N SER A 40 7.87 16.87 9.72
CA SER A 40 8.44 17.79 10.71
C SER A 40 8.01 19.24 10.52
N ALA A 41 7.40 19.60 9.38
CA ALA A 41 6.96 20.96 9.14
C ALA A 41 5.77 21.33 10.05
N GLU A 42 5.95 22.39 10.85
CA GLU A 42 4.95 22.88 11.80
C GLU A 42 3.83 23.66 11.11
N ARG A 43 4.17 24.44 10.08
CA ARG A 43 3.20 25.28 9.37
C ARG A 43 2.67 24.56 8.14
N ARG A 44 1.35 24.67 7.95
CA ARG A 44 0.69 24.14 6.75
C ARG A 44 1.26 24.70 5.44
N LEU A 45 1.69 25.96 5.42
CA LEU A 45 2.30 26.58 4.24
C LEU A 45 3.61 25.88 3.84
N ASP A 46 4.45 25.52 4.81
CA ASP A 46 5.72 24.82 4.55
C ASP A 46 5.45 23.42 3.96
N ARG A 47 4.42 22.71 4.48
CA ARG A 47 3.96 21.44 3.91
C ARG A 47 3.47 21.57 2.47
N LEU A 48 2.73 22.63 2.16
CA LEU A 48 2.24 22.88 0.80
C LEU A 48 3.39 23.19 -0.17
N GLN A 49 4.45 23.86 0.28
CA GLN A 49 5.65 24.10 -0.51
C GLN A 49 6.37 22.77 -0.82
N ILE A 50 6.61 21.93 0.20
CA ILE A 50 7.26 20.62 0.02
C ILE A 50 6.45 19.71 -0.92
N LEU A 51 5.12 19.79 -0.87
CA LEU A 51 4.25 19.10 -1.84
C LEU A 51 4.50 19.58 -3.26
N ALA A 52 4.62 20.90 -3.47
CA ALA A 52 4.90 21.48 -4.78
C ALA A 52 6.30 21.10 -5.31
N ASP A 53 7.27 20.94 -4.43
CA ASP A 53 8.66 20.64 -4.77
C ASP A 53 8.91 19.17 -5.18
N GLY A 54 7.90 18.30 -5.10
CA GLY A 54 7.97 16.96 -5.69
C GLY A 54 7.15 15.89 -4.96
N LEU A 55 6.94 16.04 -3.64
CA LEU A 55 6.27 15.01 -2.83
C LEU A 55 4.85 14.70 -3.32
N ARG A 56 4.15 15.69 -3.90
CA ARG A 56 2.82 15.50 -4.51
C ARG A 56 2.84 14.39 -5.57
N HIS A 57 3.87 14.33 -6.41
CA HIS A 57 3.97 13.33 -7.46
C HIS A 57 4.07 11.92 -6.89
N THR A 58 4.93 11.74 -5.88
CA THR A 58 5.09 10.45 -5.19
C THR A 58 3.80 10.02 -4.47
N LEU A 59 3.08 10.94 -3.85
CA LEU A 59 1.78 10.65 -3.22
C LEU A 59 0.72 10.22 -4.25
N VAL A 60 0.67 10.88 -5.41
CA VAL A 60 -0.24 10.49 -6.51
C VAL A 60 0.13 9.11 -7.05
N LYS A 61 1.43 8.80 -7.23
CA LYS A 61 1.88 7.44 -7.57
C LYS A 61 1.39 6.42 -6.55
N ASN A 62 1.54 6.70 -5.25
CA ASN A 62 1.06 5.80 -4.20
C ASN A 62 -0.44 5.57 -4.32
N GLN A 63 -1.22 6.62 -4.51
CA GLN A 63 -2.67 6.52 -4.72
C GLN A 63 -3.03 5.67 -5.94
N MET A 64 -2.30 5.81 -7.06
CA MET A 64 -2.54 4.98 -8.26
C MET A 64 -2.29 3.49 -7.98
N VAL A 65 -1.20 3.14 -7.29
CA VAL A 65 -0.90 1.74 -6.92
C VAL A 65 -2.05 1.15 -6.11
N TRP A 66 -2.52 1.87 -5.09
CA TRP A 66 -3.63 1.44 -4.25
C TRP A 66 -4.97 1.35 -5.00
N SER A 67 -5.20 2.25 -5.96
CA SER A 67 -6.37 2.18 -6.83
C SER A 67 -6.36 0.92 -7.69
N THR A 68 -5.20 0.57 -8.27
CA THR A 68 -5.03 -0.67 -9.03
C THR A 68 -5.27 -1.90 -8.16
N PHE A 69 -4.72 -1.96 -6.95
CA PHE A 69 -4.97 -3.07 -6.02
C PHE A 69 -6.46 -3.18 -5.69
N LYS A 70 -7.13 -2.06 -5.43
CA LYS A 70 -8.57 -2.06 -5.14
C LYS A 70 -9.38 -2.60 -6.32
N MET A 71 -9.04 -2.23 -7.55
CA MET A 71 -9.70 -2.73 -8.76
C MET A 71 -9.56 -4.24 -8.88
N ASP A 72 -8.33 -4.77 -8.78
CA ASP A 72 -8.05 -6.20 -8.83
C ASP A 72 -8.81 -7.00 -7.75
N LEU A 73 -8.87 -6.48 -6.52
CA LEU A 73 -9.60 -7.11 -5.41
C LEU A 73 -11.11 -7.22 -5.67
N THR A 74 -11.68 -6.35 -6.49
CA THR A 74 -13.11 -6.36 -6.84
C THR A 74 -13.45 -7.29 -8.00
N GLU A 75 -12.44 -7.83 -8.69
CA GLU A 75 -12.67 -8.76 -9.79
C GLU A 75 -13.19 -10.12 -9.29
N ALA A 76 -14.12 -10.71 -10.05
CA ALA A 76 -14.69 -12.02 -9.74
C ALA A 76 -13.65 -13.14 -9.82
N GLU A 77 -12.61 -12.96 -10.62
CA GLU A 77 -11.52 -13.93 -10.82
C GLU A 77 -10.44 -13.85 -9.73
N ASN A 78 -10.45 -12.82 -8.87
CA ASN A 78 -9.49 -12.72 -7.78
C ASN A 78 -9.74 -13.84 -6.75
N GLY A 79 -8.74 -14.70 -6.55
CA GLY A 79 -8.84 -15.92 -5.75
C GLY A 79 -8.70 -15.75 -4.23
N LEU A 80 -8.65 -14.52 -3.70
CA LEU A 80 -8.59 -14.28 -2.25
C LEU A 80 -9.94 -14.53 -1.57
N THR A 81 -9.91 -14.86 -0.28
CA THR A 81 -11.15 -15.05 0.49
C THR A 81 -11.93 -13.73 0.60
N PRO A 82 -13.27 -13.76 0.68
CA PRO A 82 -14.08 -12.56 0.84
C PRO A 82 -13.67 -11.68 2.03
N GLU A 83 -13.27 -12.31 3.14
CA GLU A 83 -12.84 -11.62 4.35
C GLU A 83 -11.55 -10.84 4.11
N LEU A 84 -10.56 -11.47 3.48
CA LEU A 84 -9.29 -10.83 3.17
C LEU A 84 -9.47 -9.70 2.14
N LYS A 85 -10.33 -9.90 1.13
CA LYS A 85 -10.70 -8.85 0.17
C LYS A 85 -11.31 -7.64 0.90
N ALA A 86 -12.26 -7.87 1.79
CA ALA A 86 -12.92 -6.80 2.54
C ALA A 86 -11.93 -6.00 3.40
N THR A 87 -10.98 -6.68 4.07
CA THR A 87 -9.92 -6.01 4.82
C THR A 87 -9.01 -5.18 3.91
N LEU A 88 -8.52 -5.75 2.80
CA LEU A 88 -7.62 -5.03 1.88
C LEU A 88 -8.30 -3.85 1.18
N ILE A 89 -9.56 -3.99 0.78
CA ILE A 89 -10.37 -2.90 0.23
C ILE A 89 -10.55 -1.79 1.27
N SER A 90 -10.80 -2.13 2.54
CA SER A 90 -10.93 -1.15 3.62
C SER A 90 -9.63 -0.35 3.82
N ILE A 91 -8.48 -1.03 3.74
CA ILE A 91 -7.17 -0.36 3.79
C ILE A 91 -6.99 0.55 2.57
N ALA A 92 -7.33 0.10 1.36
CA ALA A 92 -7.22 0.93 0.16
C ALA A 92 -8.07 2.21 0.25
N LEU A 93 -9.30 2.11 0.76
CA LEU A 93 -10.17 3.27 1.00
C LEU A 93 -9.59 4.22 2.05
N TRP A 94 -9.01 3.68 3.12
CA TRP A 94 -8.32 4.49 4.11
C TRP A 94 -7.11 5.22 3.50
N VAL A 95 -6.29 4.53 2.70
CA VAL A 95 -5.13 5.12 2.03
C VAL A 95 -5.55 6.25 1.09
N GLU A 96 -6.62 6.07 0.32
CA GLU A 96 -7.18 7.11 -0.55
C GLU A 96 -7.55 8.36 0.26
N SER A 97 -8.37 8.20 1.30
CA SER A 97 -8.80 9.30 2.18
C SER A 97 -7.63 9.96 2.93
N HIS A 98 -6.66 9.16 3.38
CA HIS A 98 -5.48 9.67 4.07
C HIS A 98 -4.58 10.46 3.13
N THR A 99 -4.33 9.95 1.92
CA THR A 99 -3.54 10.63 0.89
C THR A 99 -4.16 11.99 0.54
N GLN A 100 -5.48 12.10 0.42
CA GLN A 100 -6.14 13.40 0.20
C GLN A 100 -5.89 14.38 1.36
N GLY A 101 -5.92 13.90 2.60
CA GLY A 101 -5.58 14.72 3.76
C GLY A 101 -4.11 15.18 3.77
N VAL A 102 -3.19 14.34 3.31
CA VAL A 102 -1.77 14.69 3.15
C VAL A 102 -1.60 15.74 2.04
N LEU A 103 -2.25 15.55 0.89
CA LEU A 103 -2.22 16.50 -0.25
C LEU A 103 -2.83 17.88 0.09
N ALA A 104 -3.71 17.93 1.09
CA ALA A 104 -4.25 19.17 1.65
C ALA A 104 -3.31 19.82 2.71
N GLY A 105 -2.21 19.17 3.08
CA GLY A 105 -1.27 19.59 4.13
C GLY A 105 -1.77 19.30 5.56
N GLY A 106 -2.88 18.57 5.71
CA GLY A 106 -3.56 18.37 7.00
C GLY A 106 -3.23 17.06 7.71
N LYS A 107 -2.58 16.11 7.03
CA LYS A 107 -2.16 14.82 7.59
C LYS A 107 -0.68 14.55 7.31
N LEU A 108 -0.11 13.60 8.04
CA LEU A 108 1.28 13.16 7.90
C LEU A 108 1.42 12.04 6.86
N VAL A 109 2.59 11.95 6.23
CA VAL A 109 2.95 10.93 5.24
C VAL A 109 3.30 9.60 5.92
N ARG A 110 3.96 9.63 7.09
CA ARG A 110 4.44 8.41 7.76
C ARG A 110 3.43 7.28 7.91
N PRO A 111 2.15 7.52 8.27
CA PRO A 111 1.15 6.45 8.32
C PRO A 111 0.95 5.70 6.99
N LEU A 112 1.14 6.36 5.83
CA LEU A 112 1.09 5.69 4.53
C LEU A 112 2.27 4.73 4.34
N ILE A 113 3.46 5.14 4.77
CA ILE A 113 4.68 4.33 4.71
C ILE A 113 4.51 3.07 5.57
N ASP A 114 4.01 3.23 6.80
CA ASP A 114 3.83 2.12 7.75
C ASP A 114 2.86 1.05 7.19
N ILE A 115 1.75 1.47 6.56
CA ILE A 115 0.83 0.55 5.88
C ILE A 115 1.52 -0.12 4.70
N ASN A 116 2.19 0.65 3.84
CA ASN A 116 2.85 0.07 2.67
C ASN A 116 3.88 -0.98 3.07
N ARG A 117 4.68 -0.73 4.12
CA ARG A 117 5.63 -1.70 4.68
C ARG A 117 4.94 -2.97 5.16
N SER A 118 3.85 -2.84 5.90
CA SER A 118 3.05 -3.98 6.37
C SER A 118 2.54 -4.85 5.20
N ILE A 119 2.08 -4.22 4.11
CA ILE A 119 1.64 -4.95 2.91
C ILE A 119 2.82 -5.58 2.16
N ILE A 120 3.94 -4.88 1.99
CA ILE A 120 5.16 -5.43 1.39
C ILE A 120 5.61 -6.69 2.15
N ASP A 121 5.54 -6.65 3.48
CA ASP A 121 5.88 -7.79 4.34
C ASP A 121 4.90 -8.95 4.17
N GLY A 122 3.59 -8.68 4.13
CA GLY A 122 2.58 -9.69 3.84
C GLY A 122 2.74 -10.34 2.46
N LEU A 123 3.07 -9.55 1.43
CA LEU A 123 3.39 -10.03 0.08
C LEU A 123 4.70 -10.84 0.02
N SER A 124 5.56 -10.73 1.04
CA SER A 124 6.78 -11.53 1.17
C SER A 124 6.53 -12.96 1.62
N GLY A 125 5.29 -13.32 1.98
CA GLY A 125 5.00 -14.58 2.66
C GLY A 125 5.43 -14.58 4.14
N ARG A 126 5.82 -13.43 4.70
CA ARG A 126 5.85 -13.24 6.14
C ARG A 126 4.41 -13.09 6.60
N SER A 127 3.74 -14.21 6.83
CA SER A 127 2.53 -14.21 7.66
C SER A 127 2.92 -13.56 8.99
N PHE A 128 2.31 -12.42 9.31
CA PHE A 128 2.26 -11.98 10.69
C PHE A 128 1.53 -13.10 11.43
N GLU A 129 2.30 -13.97 12.07
CA GLU A 129 1.77 -14.91 13.04
C GLU A 129 1.21 -14.04 14.15
N THR A 130 -0.10 -13.84 14.12
CA THR A 130 -0.83 -13.19 15.20
C THR A 130 -0.55 -14.02 16.44
N ALA A 131 0.32 -13.51 17.32
CA ALA A 131 0.43 -13.99 18.68
C ALA A 131 -0.91 -13.73 19.35
N ALA A 132 -1.80 -14.71 19.25
CA ALA A 132 -2.96 -14.85 20.10
C ALA A 132 -2.47 -15.56 21.37
N GLU A 133 -2.23 -14.77 22.42
CA GLU A 133 -2.38 -15.20 23.81
C GLU A 133 -3.72 -14.70 24.34
#